data_AF-L8PNZ0-F1
#
_entry.id   AF-L8PNZ0-F1
#
_cell.length_a   1.000
_cell.length_b   1.000
_cell.length_c   1.000
_cell.angle_alpha   90.00
_cell.angle_beta   90.00
_cell.angle_gamma   90.00
#
_symmetry.space_group_name_H-M   'P 1'
#
loop_
_entity.id
_entity.type
_entity.pdbx_description
1 polymer ?
#
loop_
_entity_poly.entity_id
_entity_poly.type
_entity_poly.pdbx_seq_one_letter_code
_entity_poly.pdbx_strand_id
1 'polypeptide(L)'
;MLFTSRHPMGPEPVSHLTVGGLTRQESLVLLHSQAQQLSTRDAELLAHALDGLPKALIEAAEALENMPTDAYLALLTHKGAESPLAPADRLTAQLIRHNAVRLRGDDPQAANLLDACTLLAPEPFPLHSLAKSAFAPPGAHVLTDQDNRERVLSALSRQLARVSDDGLQLHRLARVTLRGALSPAEHSRAAQYASHLLAAASPGNASDPHTWPRWTGVLPHLLFIAPMDLTSAGARLVALEACRYLSEHGEPHRALVRLEELHSAWADHLGPDHQHRLWAGAHRGRVCAEAGDAAGAKRLLTEVYSRQRRVLGEGHPDTLSTAVLLAPPDQQPSQ
;
A
#
# COMPACT_ATOMS: atom_id res chain seq x y z
N MET A 1 -5.45 -36.24 -25.86
CA MET A 1 -5.14 -35.21 -24.84
C MET A 1 -5.79 -33.91 -25.28
N LEU A 2 -6.35 -33.14 -24.36
CA LEU A 2 -6.95 -31.83 -24.64
C LEU A 2 -6.00 -30.74 -24.12
N PHE A 3 -5.67 -29.77 -24.97
CA PHE A 3 -4.82 -28.63 -24.62
C PHE A 3 -5.58 -27.33 -24.90
N THR A 4 -5.49 -26.36 -23.99
CA THR A 4 -6.04 -25.00 -24.18
C THR A 4 -4.89 -24.03 -24.40
N SER A 5 -4.88 -23.30 -25.50
CA SER A 5 -3.86 -22.29 -25.81
C SER A 5 -4.50 -21.01 -26.34
N ARG A 6 -3.93 -19.85 -25.98
CA ARG A 6 -4.33 -18.54 -26.55
C ARG A 6 -3.71 -18.29 -27.92
N HIS A 7 -2.68 -19.05 -28.29
CA HIS A 7 -2.01 -18.96 -29.58
C HIS A 7 -2.18 -20.27 -30.34
N PRO A 8 -2.46 -20.22 -31.66
CA PRO A 8 -2.56 -21.43 -32.45
C PRO A 8 -1.22 -22.19 -32.36
N MET A 9 -1.30 -23.43 -31.88
CA MET A 9 -0.16 -24.34 -31.88
C MET A 9 0.18 -24.70 -33.34
N GLY A 10 1.47 -24.82 -33.66
CA GLY A 10 1.97 -25.04 -35.03
C GLY A 10 1.49 -26.35 -35.69
N PRO A 11 1.90 -26.61 -36.96
CA PRO A 11 1.32 -27.67 -37.77
C PRO A 11 1.86 -29.05 -37.38
N GLU A 12 1.14 -29.72 -36.50
CA GLU A 12 1.15 -31.18 -36.28
C GLU A 12 -0.32 -31.66 -36.28
N PRO A 13 -0.65 -32.98 -36.30
CA PRO A 13 -2.01 -33.43 -36.59
C PRO A 13 -2.95 -33.21 -35.39
N VAL A 14 -3.31 -31.95 -35.15
CA VAL A 14 -4.13 -31.48 -34.05
C VAL A 14 -5.37 -30.81 -34.63
N SER A 15 -6.55 -31.36 -34.33
CA SER A 15 -7.82 -30.73 -34.65
C SER A 15 -8.00 -29.47 -33.79
N HIS A 16 -8.01 -28.30 -34.42
CA HIS A 16 -8.22 -27.03 -33.74
C HIS A 16 -9.73 -26.75 -33.60
N LEU A 17 -10.20 -26.59 -32.37
CA LEU A 17 -11.53 -26.06 -32.09
C LEU A 17 -11.40 -24.61 -31.61
N THR A 18 -11.80 -23.67 -32.46
CA THR A 18 -11.85 -22.25 -32.08
C THR A 18 -13.08 -22.02 -31.20
N VAL A 19 -12.85 -21.65 -29.95
CA VAL A 19 -13.93 -21.25 -29.04
C VAL A 19 -14.22 -19.77 -29.27
N GLY A 20 -15.35 -19.47 -29.91
CA GLY A 20 -15.84 -18.10 -30.11
C GLY A 20 -16.58 -17.53 -28.88
N GLY A 21 -17.09 -16.31 -29.00
CA GLY A 21 -18.03 -15.73 -28.03
C GLY A 21 -19.36 -16.50 -28.00
N LEU A 22 -20.13 -16.31 -26.93
CA LEU A 22 -21.46 -16.88 -26.78
C LEU A 22 -22.41 -16.30 -27.84
N THR A 23 -23.37 -17.11 -28.27
CA THR A 23 -24.49 -16.61 -29.08
C THR A 23 -25.33 -15.62 -28.28
N ARG A 24 -26.19 -14.86 -28.97
CA ARG A 24 -27.13 -13.93 -28.32
C ARG A 24 -27.98 -14.64 -27.26
N GLN A 25 -28.53 -15.81 -27.57
CA GLN A 25 -29.36 -16.57 -26.62
C GLN A 25 -28.55 -17.06 -25.41
N GLU A 26 -27.36 -17.61 -25.62
CA GLU A 26 -26.48 -18.06 -24.53
C GLU A 26 -26.02 -16.89 -23.64
N SER A 27 -25.72 -15.73 -24.24
CA SER A 27 -25.35 -14.52 -23.51
C SER A 27 -26.48 -14.03 -22.61
N LEU A 28 -27.72 -14.04 -23.11
CA LEU A 28 -28.90 -13.68 -22.33
C LEU A 28 -29.13 -14.67 -21.18
N VAL A 29 -29.01 -15.98 -21.43
CA VAL A 29 -29.13 -17.00 -20.38
C VAL A 29 -28.09 -16.79 -19.29
N LEU A 30 -26.83 -16.55 -19.67
CA LEU A 30 -25.76 -16.28 -18.72
C LEU A 30 -26.04 -15.02 -17.89
N LEU A 31 -26.39 -13.90 -18.53
CA LEU A 31 -26.66 -12.65 -17.83
C LEU A 31 -27.84 -12.75 -16.86
N HIS A 32 -28.96 -13.37 -17.25
CA HIS A 32 -30.10 -13.55 -16.34
C HIS A 32 -29.80 -14.56 -15.22
N SER A 33 -28.90 -15.52 -15.44
CA SER A 33 -28.46 -16.45 -14.39
C SER A 33 -27.65 -15.75 -13.30
N GLN A 34 -26.88 -14.72 -13.66
CA GLN A 34 -26.03 -13.96 -12.74
C GLN A 34 -26.76 -12.74 -12.16
N ALA A 35 -27.60 -12.06 -12.96
CA ALA A 35 -28.33 -10.85 -12.61
C ALA A 35 -29.83 -11.02 -12.88
N GLN A 36 -30.55 -11.67 -11.96
CA GLN A 36 -31.96 -12.03 -12.13
C GLN A 36 -32.91 -10.84 -12.32
N GLN A 37 -32.53 -9.65 -11.83
CA GLN A 37 -33.34 -8.43 -11.94
C GLN A 37 -33.10 -7.64 -13.23
N LEU A 38 -32.19 -8.10 -14.09
CA LEU A 38 -31.84 -7.41 -15.33
C LEU A 38 -32.99 -7.50 -16.35
N SER A 39 -33.35 -6.36 -16.95
CA SER A 39 -34.35 -6.37 -18.02
C SER A 39 -33.82 -7.06 -19.28
N THR A 40 -34.69 -7.73 -20.04
CA THR A 40 -34.28 -8.38 -21.29
C THR A 40 -33.67 -7.40 -22.28
N ARG A 41 -34.19 -6.16 -22.33
CA ARG A 41 -33.64 -5.09 -23.18
C ARG A 41 -32.21 -4.74 -22.79
N ASP A 42 -31.93 -4.59 -21.49
CA ASP A 42 -30.59 -4.23 -21.04
C ASP A 42 -29.61 -5.39 -21.20
N ALA A 43 -30.07 -6.62 -20.99
CA ALA A 43 -29.28 -7.82 -21.25
C ALA A 43 -28.89 -7.92 -22.74
N GLU A 44 -29.77 -7.54 -23.67
CA GLU A 44 -29.45 -7.46 -25.10
C GLU A 44 -28.41 -6.38 -25.41
N LEU A 45 -28.55 -5.19 -24.81
CA LEU A 45 -27.58 -4.11 -24.98
C LEU A 45 -26.19 -4.49 -24.46
N LEU A 46 -26.11 -5.16 -23.30
CA LEU A 46 -24.86 -5.64 -22.73
C LEU A 46 -24.24 -6.76 -23.57
N ALA A 47 -25.04 -7.74 -24.00
CA ALA A 47 -24.56 -8.83 -24.86
C ALA A 47 -23.96 -8.30 -26.17
N HIS A 48 -24.58 -7.27 -26.75
CA HIS A 48 -24.08 -6.61 -27.94
C HIS A 48 -22.81 -5.80 -27.66
N ALA A 49 -22.78 -4.99 -26.59
CA ALA A 49 -21.64 -4.14 -26.28
C ALA A 49 -20.37 -4.90 -25.85
N LEU A 50 -20.52 -6.16 -25.41
CA LEU A 50 -19.44 -7.01 -24.92
C LEU A 50 -19.07 -8.15 -25.88
N ASP A 51 -19.58 -8.10 -27.12
CA ASP A 51 -19.35 -9.09 -28.17
C ASP A 51 -19.60 -10.56 -27.74
N GLY A 52 -20.55 -10.78 -26.82
CA GLY A 52 -20.88 -12.10 -26.30
C GLY A 52 -19.76 -12.82 -25.54
N LEU A 53 -18.70 -12.12 -25.11
CA LEU A 53 -17.56 -12.75 -24.42
C LEU A 53 -17.96 -13.21 -23.00
N PRO A 54 -17.93 -14.52 -22.68
CA PRO A 54 -18.45 -15.03 -21.40
C PRO A 54 -17.85 -14.35 -20.18
N LYS A 55 -16.53 -14.12 -20.18
CA LYS A 55 -15.83 -13.45 -19.08
C LYS A 55 -16.31 -12.00 -18.90
N ALA A 56 -16.46 -11.26 -19.98
CA ALA A 56 -16.89 -9.87 -19.94
C ALA A 56 -18.35 -9.75 -19.46
N LEU A 57 -19.20 -10.72 -19.81
CA LEU A 57 -20.59 -10.79 -19.36
C LEU A 57 -20.69 -11.09 -17.86
N ILE A 58 -19.84 -11.99 -17.34
CA ILE A 58 -19.77 -12.27 -15.89
C ILE A 58 -19.27 -11.02 -15.15
N GLU A 59 -18.19 -10.39 -15.63
CA GLU A 59 -17.67 -9.14 -15.05
C GLU A 59 -18.72 -8.01 -15.06
N ALA A 60 -19.52 -7.92 -16.13
CA ALA A 60 -20.62 -6.98 -16.21
C ALA A 60 -21.71 -7.29 -15.18
N ALA A 61 -22.14 -8.54 -15.07
CA ALA A 61 -23.16 -8.94 -14.09
C ALA A 61 -22.71 -8.66 -12.65
N GLU A 62 -21.46 -8.95 -12.32
CA GLU A 62 -20.86 -8.61 -11.02
C GLU A 62 -20.83 -7.09 -10.78
N ALA A 63 -20.52 -6.29 -11.80
CA ALA A 63 -20.53 -4.83 -11.69
C ALA A 63 -21.95 -4.28 -11.43
N LEU A 64 -22.98 -4.92 -12.00
CA LEU A 64 -24.39 -4.51 -11.84
C LEU A 64 -24.94 -4.76 -10.43
N GLU A 65 -24.31 -5.59 -9.60
CA GLU A 65 -24.63 -5.68 -8.16
C GLU A 65 -24.47 -4.32 -7.46
N ASN A 66 -23.61 -3.47 -8.02
CA ASN A 66 -23.12 -2.24 -7.42
C ASN A 66 -23.35 -1.01 -8.32
N MET A 67 -24.06 -1.15 -9.43
CA MET A 67 -24.21 -0.06 -10.39
C MET A 67 -25.48 -0.25 -11.22
N PRO A 68 -26.26 0.81 -11.48
CA PRO A 68 -27.40 0.69 -12.38
C PRO A 68 -26.93 0.48 -13.83
N THR A 69 -27.71 -0.28 -14.61
CA THR A 69 -27.28 -0.75 -15.94
C THR A 69 -26.99 0.36 -16.94
N ASP A 70 -27.77 1.45 -16.88
CA ASP A 70 -27.56 2.64 -17.70
C ASP A 70 -26.21 3.31 -17.43
N ALA A 71 -25.79 3.40 -16.15
CA ALA A 71 -24.47 3.88 -15.79
C ALA A 71 -23.35 2.96 -16.30
N TYR A 72 -23.53 1.64 -16.24
CA TYR A 72 -22.55 0.69 -16.77
C TYR A 72 -22.41 0.79 -18.30
N LEU A 73 -23.53 0.86 -19.02
CA LEU A 73 -23.55 1.06 -20.47
C LEU A 73 -22.91 2.42 -20.87
N ALA A 74 -23.11 3.47 -20.06
CA ALA A 74 -22.43 4.74 -20.26
C ALA A 74 -20.91 4.61 -20.14
N LEU A 75 -20.39 3.81 -19.20
CA LEU A 75 -18.95 3.54 -19.10
C LEU A 75 -18.40 2.79 -20.32
N LEU A 76 -19.12 1.78 -20.83
CA LEU A 76 -18.73 1.03 -22.02
C LEU A 76 -18.61 1.90 -23.28
N THR A 77 -19.52 2.86 -23.42
CA THR A 77 -19.55 3.78 -24.58
C THR A 77 -18.57 4.94 -24.44
N HIS A 78 -18.11 5.24 -23.22
CA HIS A 78 -17.18 6.32 -22.96
C HIS A 78 -15.77 5.98 -23.46
N LYS A 79 -15.51 6.28 -24.74
CA LYS A 79 -14.16 6.37 -25.30
C LYS A 79 -13.43 7.53 -24.62
N GLY A 80 -12.82 7.28 -23.46
CA GLY A 80 -11.95 8.26 -22.82
C GLY A 80 -10.90 8.76 -23.80
N ALA A 81 -10.56 10.06 -23.70
CA ALA A 81 -9.45 10.67 -24.46
C ALA A 81 -8.21 9.76 -24.42
N GLU A 82 -7.49 9.70 -25.55
CA GLU A 82 -6.30 8.87 -25.83
C GLU A 82 -5.61 8.34 -24.56
N SER A 83 -6.14 7.24 -24.04
CA SER A 83 -5.60 6.61 -22.85
C SER A 83 -4.66 5.50 -23.33
N PRO A 84 -3.43 5.44 -22.81
CA PRO A 84 -2.43 4.45 -23.23
C PRO A 84 -2.78 3.02 -22.79
N LEU A 85 -3.86 2.84 -22.02
CA LEU A 85 -4.34 1.55 -21.55
C LEU A 85 -5.12 0.80 -22.64
N ALA A 86 -5.01 -0.53 -22.63
CA ALA A 86 -5.84 -1.38 -23.47
C ALA A 86 -7.34 -1.17 -23.17
N PRO A 87 -8.25 -1.38 -24.15
CA PRO A 87 -9.69 -1.18 -23.96
C PRO A 87 -10.29 -1.84 -22.71
N ALA A 88 -9.91 -3.08 -22.41
CA ALA A 88 -10.37 -3.80 -21.21
C ALA A 88 -9.90 -3.11 -19.91
N ASP A 89 -8.61 -2.78 -19.82
CA ASP A 89 -8.04 -2.11 -18.64
C ASP A 89 -8.66 -0.72 -18.40
N ARG A 90 -9.08 -0.02 -19.47
CA ARG A 90 -9.78 1.28 -19.36
C ARG A 90 -11.14 1.14 -18.68
N LEU A 91 -11.94 0.16 -19.10
CA LEU A 91 -13.23 -0.13 -18.49
C LEU A 91 -13.05 -0.53 -17.03
N THR A 92 -12.12 -1.45 -16.74
CA THR A 92 -11.82 -1.85 -15.35
C THR A 92 -11.39 -0.65 -14.50
N ALA A 93 -10.54 0.24 -15.03
CA ALA A 93 -10.14 1.47 -14.33
C ALA A 93 -11.30 2.47 -14.12
N GLN A 94 -12.29 2.50 -15.01
CA GLN A 94 -13.51 3.31 -14.81
C GLN A 94 -14.40 2.72 -13.72
N LEU A 95 -14.60 1.39 -13.73
CA LEU A 95 -15.36 0.68 -12.69
C LEU A 95 -14.73 0.84 -11.30
N ILE A 96 -13.40 0.71 -11.21
CA ILE A 96 -12.64 0.97 -9.99
C ILE A 96 -12.92 2.38 -9.47
N ARG A 97 -12.86 3.41 -10.34
CA ARG A 97 -13.11 4.81 -9.95
C ARG A 97 -14.55 5.01 -9.50
N HIS A 98 -15.51 4.44 -10.21
CA HIS A 98 -16.91 4.54 -9.83
C HIS A 98 -17.17 3.90 -8.46
N ASN A 99 -16.66 2.69 -8.24
CA ASN A 99 -16.79 1.97 -6.98
C ASN A 99 -16.13 2.73 -5.83
N ALA A 100 -14.97 3.36 -6.06
CA ALA A 100 -14.33 4.20 -5.05
C ALA A 100 -15.14 5.47 -4.71
N VAL A 101 -15.77 6.12 -5.70
CA VAL A 101 -16.66 7.28 -5.46
C VAL A 101 -17.88 6.85 -4.66
N ARG A 102 -18.51 5.72 -5.01
CA ARG A 102 -19.62 5.15 -4.24
C ARG A 102 -19.21 4.82 -2.81
N LEU A 103 -18.08 4.12 -2.63
CA LEU A 103 -17.55 3.76 -1.32
C LEU A 103 -17.35 4.99 -0.43
N ARG A 104 -16.88 6.12 -0.99
CA ARG A 104 -16.73 7.37 -0.23
C ARG A 104 -18.05 7.93 0.29
N GLY A 105 -19.15 7.72 -0.44
CA GLY A 105 -20.49 8.11 -0.01
C GLY A 105 -21.10 7.15 1.02
N ASP A 106 -20.95 5.85 0.77
CA ASP A 106 -21.58 4.78 1.57
C ASP A 106 -20.81 4.50 2.88
N ASP A 107 -19.47 4.46 2.81
CA ASP A 107 -18.58 4.21 3.96
C ASP A 107 -17.27 5.02 3.85
N PRO A 108 -17.23 6.24 4.42
CA PRO A 108 -16.04 7.08 4.41
C PRO A 108 -14.82 6.44 5.10
N GLN A 109 -15.02 5.54 6.06
CA GLN A 109 -13.93 4.88 6.77
C GLN A 109 -13.26 3.83 5.90
N ALA A 110 -14.05 3.02 5.19
CA ALA A 110 -13.52 2.08 4.20
C ALA A 110 -12.81 2.78 3.05
N ALA A 111 -13.33 3.93 2.60
CA ALA A 111 -12.66 4.74 1.59
C ALA A 111 -11.30 5.30 2.06
N ASN A 112 -11.21 5.79 3.31
CA ASN A 112 -9.93 6.26 3.84
C ASN A 112 -8.90 5.13 3.97
N LEU A 113 -9.33 3.92 4.35
CA LEU A 113 -8.48 2.73 4.38
C LEU A 113 -7.99 2.36 2.97
N LEU A 114 -8.89 2.35 1.99
CA LEU A 114 -8.59 2.10 0.59
C LEU A 114 -7.53 3.09 0.07
N ASP A 115 -7.78 4.39 0.27
CA ASP A 115 -6.88 5.47 -0.19
C ASP A 115 -5.51 5.37 0.51
N ALA A 116 -5.45 5.06 1.81
CA ALA A 116 -4.21 4.83 2.54
C ALA A 116 -3.40 3.66 1.97
N CYS A 117 -4.05 2.53 1.67
CA CYS A 117 -3.40 1.38 1.05
C CYS A 117 -2.84 1.69 -0.34
N THR A 118 -3.27 2.76 -1.02
CA THR A 118 -2.66 3.17 -2.29
C THR A 118 -1.23 3.71 -2.15
N LEU A 119 -0.91 4.23 -0.96
CA LEU A 119 0.42 4.75 -0.60
C LEU A 119 1.35 3.67 -0.03
N LEU A 120 0.82 2.47 0.24
CA LEU A 120 1.56 1.34 0.74
C LEU A 120 2.02 0.41 -0.40
N ALA A 121 2.99 -0.44 -0.08
CA ALA A 121 3.59 -1.41 -0.99
C ALA A 121 2.57 -2.45 -1.53
N PRO A 122 2.84 -3.12 -2.68
CA PRO A 122 1.94 -4.11 -3.29
C PRO A 122 1.67 -5.36 -2.47
N GLU A 123 2.42 -5.57 -1.39
CA GLU A 123 2.31 -6.71 -0.52
C GLU A 123 1.04 -6.62 0.35
N PRO A 124 0.55 -7.75 0.91
CA PRO A 124 -0.55 -7.73 1.87
C PRO A 124 -0.16 -6.98 3.14
N PHE A 125 -0.98 -6.00 3.55
CA PHE A 125 -0.78 -5.26 4.79
C PHE A 125 -1.39 -6.01 5.99
N PRO A 126 -0.62 -6.28 7.08
CA PRO A 126 -1.04 -7.19 8.16
C PRO A 126 -2.01 -6.52 9.16
N LEU A 127 -3.26 -6.30 8.75
CA LEU A 127 -4.30 -5.67 9.57
C LEU A 127 -4.64 -6.44 10.87
N HIS A 128 -4.42 -7.75 10.89
CA HIS A 128 -4.69 -8.59 12.07
C HIS A 128 -3.68 -8.33 13.21
N SER A 129 -2.49 -7.81 12.88
CA SER A 129 -1.37 -7.58 13.82
C SER A 129 -1.34 -6.18 14.40
N LEU A 130 -2.41 -5.39 14.21
CA LEU A 130 -2.51 -4.02 14.69
C LEU A 130 -2.71 -3.99 16.21
N ALA A 131 -1.80 -3.31 16.90
CA ALA A 131 -1.92 -3.13 18.34
C ALA A 131 -3.14 -2.25 18.67
N LYS A 132 -3.84 -2.57 19.78
CA LYS A 132 -4.83 -1.66 20.36
C LYS A 132 -4.10 -0.40 20.84
N SER A 133 -4.26 0.70 20.11
CA SER A 133 -3.75 2.00 20.55
C SER A 133 -4.85 2.79 21.23
N ALA A 134 -4.61 3.20 22.48
CA ALA A 134 -5.45 4.19 23.17
C ALA A 134 -5.46 5.56 22.47
N PHE A 135 -4.50 5.79 21.56
CA PHE A 135 -4.32 7.00 20.76
C PHE A 135 -4.45 6.71 19.26
N ALA A 136 -5.22 5.68 18.89
CA ALA A 136 -5.63 5.50 17.50
C ALA A 136 -6.27 6.80 17.03
N PRO A 137 -5.82 7.42 15.91
CA PRO A 137 -6.50 8.60 15.37
C PRO A 137 -7.95 8.27 14.98
N PRO A 138 -8.78 9.30 14.74
CA PRO A 138 -10.07 9.14 14.07
C PRO A 138 -9.90 8.31 12.79
N GLY A 139 -10.44 7.08 12.79
CA GLY A 139 -10.33 6.13 11.67
C GLY A 139 -9.35 4.96 11.84
N ALA A 140 -8.39 5.01 12.78
CA ALA A 140 -7.64 3.80 13.17
C ALA A 140 -8.43 2.94 14.18
N HIS A 141 -9.43 3.53 14.85
CA HIS A 141 -10.41 2.80 15.66
C HIS A 141 -11.19 1.75 14.87
N VAL A 142 -11.31 1.93 13.54
CA VAL A 142 -11.91 0.98 12.59
C VAL A 142 -11.30 -0.40 12.71
N LEU A 143 -10.03 -0.48 13.06
CA LEU A 143 -9.30 -1.75 13.05
C LEU A 143 -9.01 -2.26 14.46
N THR A 144 -9.24 -1.47 15.51
CA THR A 144 -9.14 -1.94 16.90
C THR A 144 -10.43 -2.56 17.42
N ASP A 145 -11.57 -2.15 16.86
CA ASP A 145 -12.90 -2.70 17.10
C ASP A 145 -13.20 -3.78 16.04
N GLN A 146 -13.58 -4.98 16.49
CA GLN A 146 -13.77 -6.13 15.61
C GLN A 146 -14.97 -5.93 14.69
N ASP A 147 -16.11 -5.45 15.21
CA ASP A 147 -17.33 -5.26 14.43
C ASP A 147 -17.12 -4.19 13.35
N ASN A 148 -16.39 -3.12 13.71
CA ASN A 148 -16.04 -2.06 12.78
C ASN A 148 -15.08 -2.54 11.68
N ARG A 149 -14.14 -3.42 12.04
CA ARG A 149 -13.19 -4.02 11.10
C ARG A 149 -13.90 -4.90 10.08
N GLU A 150 -14.79 -5.77 10.52
CA GLU A 150 -15.57 -6.65 9.65
C GLU A 150 -16.43 -5.83 8.68
N ARG A 151 -17.12 -4.80 9.18
CA ARG A 151 -17.91 -3.87 8.36
C ARG A 151 -17.05 -3.18 7.29
N VAL A 152 -15.93 -2.57 7.67
CA VAL A 152 -15.07 -1.85 6.72
C VAL A 152 -14.42 -2.79 5.70
N LEU A 153 -13.97 -3.97 6.12
CA LEU A 153 -13.42 -4.96 5.19
C LEU A 153 -14.49 -5.52 4.24
N SER A 154 -15.73 -5.69 4.72
CA SER A 154 -16.85 -6.14 3.88
C SER A 154 -17.29 -5.10 2.85
N ALA A 155 -17.11 -3.81 3.15
CA ALA A 155 -17.42 -2.71 2.22
C ALA A 155 -16.41 -2.59 1.08
N LEU A 156 -15.19 -3.12 1.24
CA LEU A 156 -14.19 -3.18 0.16
C LEU A 156 -14.60 -4.25 -0.85
N SER A 157 -15.01 -3.82 -2.04
CA SER A 157 -15.41 -4.75 -3.09
C SER A 157 -14.22 -5.62 -3.55
N ARG A 158 -14.52 -6.86 -3.97
CA ARG A 158 -13.52 -7.82 -4.48
C ARG A 158 -12.73 -7.29 -5.69
N GLN A 159 -13.25 -6.29 -6.39
CA GLN A 159 -12.56 -5.66 -7.52
C GLN A 159 -11.47 -4.67 -7.08
N LEU A 160 -11.55 -4.16 -5.85
CA LEU A 160 -10.62 -3.17 -5.30
C LEU A 160 -9.51 -3.84 -4.50
N ALA A 161 -9.86 -4.82 -3.66
CA ALA A 161 -8.92 -5.43 -2.72
C ALA A 161 -9.21 -6.91 -2.48
N ARG A 162 -8.15 -7.64 -2.13
CA ARG A 162 -8.20 -8.98 -1.58
C ARG A 162 -7.95 -8.91 -0.08
N VAL A 163 -8.86 -9.50 0.69
CA VAL A 163 -8.71 -9.72 2.14
C VAL A 163 -8.40 -11.20 2.34
N SER A 164 -7.34 -11.49 3.09
CA SER A 164 -6.88 -12.84 3.41
C SER A 164 -6.25 -12.87 4.80
N ASP A 165 -5.88 -14.05 5.30
CA ASP A 165 -5.17 -14.20 6.58
C ASP A 165 -3.85 -13.41 6.60
N ASP A 166 -3.16 -13.35 5.46
CA ASP A 166 -1.91 -12.59 5.27
C ASP A 166 -2.11 -11.07 5.36
N GLY A 167 -3.34 -10.59 5.18
CA GLY A 167 -3.67 -9.16 5.25
C GLY A 167 -4.53 -8.64 4.11
N LEU A 168 -4.59 -7.31 4.02
CA LEU A 168 -5.31 -6.56 2.99
C LEU A 168 -4.36 -6.17 1.86
N GLN A 169 -4.71 -6.54 0.62
CA GLN A 169 -3.91 -6.24 -0.56
C GLN A 169 -4.77 -5.62 -1.66
N LEU A 170 -4.41 -4.43 -2.13
CA LEU A 170 -5.09 -3.83 -3.29
C LEU A 170 -4.70 -4.55 -4.57
N HIS A 171 -5.65 -4.74 -5.49
CA HIS A 171 -5.33 -5.19 -6.83
C HIS A 171 -4.45 -4.15 -7.54
N ARG A 172 -3.48 -4.61 -8.34
CA ARG A 172 -2.48 -3.74 -8.99
C ARG A 172 -3.12 -2.57 -9.74
N LEU A 173 -4.15 -2.85 -10.56
CA LEU A 173 -4.84 -1.82 -11.33
C LEU A 173 -5.62 -0.87 -10.42
N ALA A 174 -6.31 -1.39 -9.40
CA ALA A 174 -7.00 -0.58 -8.39
C ALA A 174 -6.03 0.42 -7.73
N ARG A 175 -4.86 -0.05 -7.29
CA ARG A 175 -3.86 0.81 -6.69
C ARG A 175 -3.39 1.93 -7.62
N VAL A 176 -2.97 1.59 -8.84
CA VAL A 176 -2.42 2.58 -9.78
C VAL A 176 -3.48 3.60 -10.18
N THR A 177 -4.70 3.12 -10.48
CA THR A 177 -5.82 3.97 -10.86
C THR A 177 -6.24 4.92 -9.74
N LEU A 178 -6.38 4.41 -8.52
CA LEU A 178 -6.82 5.22 -7.39
C LEU A 178 -5.75 6.19 -6.92
N ARG A 179 -4.48 5.75 -6.84
CA ARG A 179 -3.36 6.63 -6.47
C ARG A 179 -3.23 7.82 -7.41
N GLY A 180 -3.36 7.60 -8.72
CA GLY A 180 -3.29 8.66 -9.73
C GLY A 180 -4.52 9.60 -9.72
N ALA A 181 -5.59 9.23 -9.02
CA ALA A 181 -6.82 10.00 -8.95
C ALA A 181 -6.99 10.80 -7.64
N LEU A 182 -6.07 10.66 -6.67
CA LEU A 182 -6.14 11.40 -5.40
C LEU A 182 -5.86 12.89 -5.63
N SER A 183 -6.77 13.74 -5.21
CA SER A 183 -6.49 15.17 -5.03
C SER A 183 -5.44 15.40 -3.93
N PRO A 184 -4.77 16.56 -3.87
CA PRO A 184 -3.81 16.86 -2.81
C PRO A 184 -4.38 16.71 -1.38
N ALA A 185 -5.66 17.06 -1.18
CA ALA A 185 -6.33 16.92 0.11
C ALA A 185 -6.63 15.44 0.45
N GLU A 186 -7.05 14.64 -0.54
CA GLU A 186 -7.25 13.20 -0.37
C GLU A 186 -5.92 12.49 -0.13
N HIS A 187 -4.86 12.84 -0.86
CA HIS A 187 -3.49 12.34 -0.64
C HIS A 187 -3.02 12.63 0.79
N SER A 188 -3.18 13.88 1.26
CA SER A 188 -2.78 14.27 2.63
C SER A 188 -3.50 13.44 3.70
N ARG A 189 -4.80 13.18 3.52
CA ARG A 189 -5.59 12.34 4.41
C ARG A 189 -5.21 10.86 4.31
N ALA A 190 -4.96 10.36 3.11
CA ALA A 190 -4.44 9.00 2.89
C ALA A 190 -3.08 8.80 3.58
N ALA A 191 -2.18 9.78 3.49
CA ALA A 191 -0.86 9.77 4.14
C ALA A 191 -0.97 9.76 5.67
N GLN A 192 -1.92 10.49 6.24
CA GLN A 192 -2.24 10.43 7.68
C GLN A 192 -2.68 9.02 8.06
N TYR A 193 -3.69 8.46 7.39
CA TYR A 193 -4.17 7.11 7.67
C TYR A 193 -3.07 6.06 7.50
N ALA A 194 -2.31 6.09 6.40
CA ALA A 194 -1.21 5.18 6.14
C ALA A 194 -0.13 5.23 7.23
N SER A 195 0.26 6.44 7.64
CA SER A 195 1.17 6.64 8.78
C SER A 195 0.66 5.98 10.06
N HIS A 196 -0.61 6.15 10.38
CA HIS A 196 -1.17 5.59 11.59
C HIS A 196 -1.31 4.08 11.53
N LEU A 197 -1.65 3.51 10.36
CA LEU A 197 -1.62 2.07 10.13
C LEU A 197 -0.22 1.50 10.38
N LEU A 198 0.81 2.12 9.81
CA LEU A 198 2.21 1.70 9.99
C LEU A 198 2.66 1.79 11.46
N ALA A 199 2.28 2.86 12.16
CA ALA A 199 2.56 3.00 13.58
C ALA A 199 1.87 1.92 14.42
N ALA A 200 0.60 1.61 14.13
CA ALA A 200 -0.17 0.58 14.83
C ALA A 200 0.30 -0.85 14.49
N ALA A 201 0.86 -1.04 13.29
CA ALA A 201 1.46 -2.30 12.84
C ALA A 201 2.88 -2.51 13.38
N SER A 202 3.43 -1.57 14.16
CA SER A 202 4.80 -1.65 14.69
C SER A 202 5.09 -3.03 15.29
N PRO A 203 6.09 -3.75 14.75
CA PRO A 203 6.53 -5.01 15.32
C PRO A 203 7.11 -4.87 16.73
N GLY A 204 7.66 -3.70 17.08
CA GLY A 204 8.36 -3.43 18.33
C GLY A 204 9.85 -3.23 18.11
N ASN A 205 10.66 -3.63 19.10
CA ASN A 205 12.12 -3.49 19.09
C ASN A 205 12.76 -4.43 18.05
N ALA A 206 13.45 -3.92 17.04
CA ALA A 206 14.11 -4.71 15.99
C ALA A 206 15.21 -5.65 16.50
N SER A 207 15.84 -5.35 17.65
CA SER A 207 16.82 -6.25 18.30
C SER A 207 16.17 -7.37 19.08
N ASP A 208 14.85 -7.31 19.32
CA ASP A 208 14.13 -8.38 19.98
C ASP A 208 13.73 -9.46 18.95
N PRO A 209 14.30 -10.68 19.04
CA PRO A 209 14.00 -11.76 18.10
C PRO A 209 12.53 -12.17 18.06
N HIS A 210 11.76 -11.91 19.12
CA HIS A 210 10.33 -12.19 19.14
C HIS A 210 9.53 -11.31 18.17
N THR A 211 10.08 -10.18 17.73
CA THR A 211 9.42 -9.26 16.78
C THR A 211 9.70 -9.61 15.32
N TRP A 212 10.76 -10.39 15.03
CA TRP A 212 11.26 -10.66 13.67
C TRP A 212 10.21 -11.20 12.70
N PRO A 213 9.32 -12.15 13.06
CA PRO A 213 8.30 -12.63 12.14
C PRO A 213 7.37 -11.52 11.64
N ARG A 214 7.05 -10.54 12.49
CA ARG A 214 6.14 -9.42 12.15
C ARG A 214 6.79 -8.39 11.23
N TRP A 215 8.11 -8.26 11.22
CA TRP A 215 8.82 -7.35 10.32
C TRP A 215 8.60 -7.69 8.85
N THR A 216 8.48 -8.98 8.51
CA THR A 216 8.27 -9.44 7.12
C THR A 216 7.04 -8.82 6.44
N GLY A 217 5.95 -8.65 7.18
CA GLY A 217 4.71 -8.06 6.67
C GLY A 217 4.72 -6.52 6.63
N VAL A 218 5.48 -5.85 7.51
CA VAL A 218 5.44 -4.38 7.63
C VAL A 218 6.56 -3.70 6.85
N LEU A 219 7.73 -4.34 6.75
CA LEU A 219 8.93 -3.80 6.12
C LEU A 219 8.72 -3.35 4.67
N PRO A 220 8.04 -4.10 3.77
CA PRO A 220 7.82 -3.64 2.40
C PRO A 220 7.13 -2.27 2.34
N HIS A 221 6.16 -2.06 3.23
CA HIS A 221 5.39 -0.80 3.29
C HIS A 221 6.22 0.37 3.80
N LEU A 222 7.08 0.15 4.79
CA LEU A 222 7.98 1.19 5.34
C LEU A 222 9.08 1.60 4.36
N LEU A 223 9.50 0.70 3.49
CA LEU A 223 10.44 0.99 2.41
C LEU A 223 9.77 1.67 1.20
N PHE A 224 8.50 1.37 0.95
CA PHE A 224 7.76 1.88 -0.21
C PHE A 224 7.14 3.27 0.00
N ILE A 225 6.59 3.54 1.19
CA ILE A 225 5.89 4.81 1.45
C ILE A 225 6.85 6.01 1.29
N ALA A 226 6.38 7.13 0.74
CA ALA A 226 7.24 8.30 0.61
C ALA A 226 7.61 8.86 2.01
N PRO A 227 8.85 9.30 2.25
CA PRO A 227 9.25 9.87 3.54
C PRO A 227 8.36 11.02 4.05
N MET A 228 7.83 11.84 3.12
CA MET A 228 6.91 12.95 3.40
C MET A 228 5.51 12.47 3.82
N ASP A 229 5.12 11.26 3.42
CA ASP A 229 3.84 10.66 3.78
C ASP A 229 3.89 10.00 5.17
N LEU A 230 5.07 9.94 5.82
CA LEU A 230 5.27 9.56 7.22
C LEU A 230 4.95 10.73 8.16
N THR A 231 3.68 11.10 8.19
CA THR A 231 3.11 12.27 8.89
C THR A 231 3.11 12.12 10.42
N SER A 232 2.95 10.90 10.96
CA SER A 232 2.95 10.67 12.41
C SER A 232 4.34 10.38 12.98
N ALA A 233 4.60 10.81 14.22
CA ALA A 233 5.86 10.51 14.91
C ALA A 233 6.06 8.99 15.08
N GLY A 234 5.00 8.26 15.41
CA GLY A 234 5.02 6.79 15.50
C GLY A 234 5.49 6.16 14.20
N ALA A 235 4.92 6.54 13.05
CA ALA A 235 5.32 5.99 11.75
C ALA A 235 6.79 6.23 11.42
N ARG A 236 7.28 7.44 11.71
CA ARG A 236 8.70 7.80 11.52
C ARG A 236 9.61 6.95 12.40
N LEU A 237 9.23 6.70 13.65
CA LEU A 237 9.96 5.79 14.55
C LEU A 237 9.99 4.36 13.99
N VAL A 238 8.87 3.81 13.54
CA VAL A 238 8.85 2.46 12.93
C VAL A 238 9.71 2.42 11.66
N ALA A 239 9.76 3.49 10.87
CA ALA A 239 10.63 3.56 9.69
C ALA A 239 12.13 3.55 10.04
N LEU A 240 12.55 4.26 11.10
CA LEU A 240 13.92 4.20 11.62
C LEU A 240 14.26 2.81 12.16
N GLU A 241 13.28 2.17 12.78
CA GLU A 241 13.39 0.83 13.32
C GLU A 241 13.48 -0.26 12.24
N ALA A 242 12.75 -0.10 11.13
CA ALA A 242 12.91 -0.94 9.94
C ALA A 242 14.32 -0.87 9.36
N CYS A 243 14.95 0.31 9.37
CA CYS A 243 16.33 0.47 8.90
C CYS A 243 17.31 -0.25 9.84
N ARG A 244 17.03 -0.25 11.15
CA ARG A 244 17.81 -1.01 12.12
C ARG A 244 17.65 -2.51 11.94
N TYR A 245 16.41 -2.99 11.78
CA TYR A 245 16.11 -4.38 11.44
C TYR A 245 16.90 -4.84 10.20
N LEU A 246 16.88 -4.06 9.11
CA LEU A 246 17.66 -4.34 7.91
C LEU A 246 19.16 -4.46 8.18
N SER A 247 19.74 -3.54 8.96
CA SER A 247 21.17 -3.57 9.30
C SER A 247 21.54 -4.85 10.07
N GLU A 248 20.77 -5.16 11.11
CA GLU A 248 20.97 -6.34 11.97
C GLU A 248 20.80 -7.66 11.20
N HIS A 249 20.04 -7.65 10.10
CA HIS A 249 19.80 -8.82 9.24
C HIS A 249 20.70 -8.84 7.99
N GLY A 250 21.80 -8.08 7.99
CA GLY A 250 22.83 -8.15 6.94
C GLY A 250 22.49 -7.35 5.67
N GLU A 251 21.56 -6.41 5.75
CA GLU A 251 21.18 -5.51 4.65
C GLU A 251 21.52 -4.02 4.92
N PRO A 252 22.74 -3.68 5.38
CA PRO A 252 23.09 -2.32 5.78
C PRO A 252 23.02 -1.33 4.60
N HIS A 253 23.28 -1.78 3.37
CA HIS A 253 23.16 -0.92 2.19
C HIS A 253 21.73 -0.41 1.98
N ARG A 254 20.72 -1.29 2.08
CA ARG A 254 19.31 -0.89 1.96
C ARG A 254 18.89 0.03 3.10
N ALA A 255 19.39 -0.23 4.31
CA ALA A 255 19.17 0.65 5.46
C ALA A 255 19.74 2.06 5.22
N LEU A 256 20.99 2.16 4.72
CA LEU A 256 21.64 3.44 4.46
C LEU A 256 20.92 4.26 3.38
N VAL A 257 20.53 3.63 2.26
CA VAL A 257 19.75 4.28 1.20
C VAL A 257 18.46 4.83 1.78
N ARG A 258 17.71 4.01 2.53
CA ARG A 258 16.44 4.44 3.11
C ARG A 258 16.62 5.56 4.13
N LEU A 259 17.59 5.45 5.02
CA LEU A 259 17.86 6.48 6.01
C LEU A 259 18.31 7.82 5.39
N GLU A 260 18.98 7.79 4.25
CA GLU A 260 19.34 8.99 3.50
C GLU A 260 18.10 9.70 2.93
N GLU A 261 17.19 8.95 2.31
CA GLU A 261 15.90 9.47 1.84
C GLU A 261 15.10 10.10 3.00
N LEU A 262 15.01 9.39 4.13
CA LEU A 262 14.31 9.89 5.34
C LEU A 262 14.98 11.15 5.88
N HIS A 263 16.31 11.16 5.99
CA HIS A 263 17.07 12.33 6.47
C HIS A 263 16.82 13.54 5.58
N SER A 264 16.96 13.41 4.26
CA SER A 264 16.80 14.53 3.32
C SER A 264 15.37 15.07 3.35
N ALA A 265 14.38 14.20 3.18
CA ALA A 265 12.99 14.62 3.10
C ALA A 265 12.47 15.25 4.41
N TRP A 266 12.90 14.74 5.56
CA TRP A 266 12.51 15.33 6.85
C TRP A 266 13.23 16.63 7.14
N ALA A 267 14.43 16.85 6.60
CA ALA A 267 15.10 18.16 6.66
C ALA A 267 14.28 19.21 5.89
N ASP A 268 13.84 18.87 4.68
CA ASP A 268 13.11 19.77 3.80
C ASP A 268 11.70 20.08 4.34
N HIS A 269 11.01 19.05 4.86
CA HIS A 269 9.61 19.18 5.25
C HIS A 269 9.39 19.58 6.71
N LEU A 270 10.19 19.06 7.64
CA LEU A 270 10.03 19.32 9.09
C LEU A 270 11.02 20.36 9.62
N GLY A 271 12.02 20.70 8.81
CA GLY A 271 13.07 21.64 9.15
C GLY A 271 14.37 20.96 9.57
N PRO A 272 15.50 21.68 9.45
CA PRO A 272 16.81 21.08 9.51
C PRO A 272 17.23 20.58 10.90
N ASP A 273 16.59 21.07 11.96
CA ASP A 273 16.91 20.73 13.34
C ASP A 273 15.81 19.85 13.99
N HIS A 274 14.86 19.36 13.20
CA HIS A 274 13.78 18.51 13.70
C HIS A 274 14.31 17.17 14.24
N GLN A 275 13.84 16.74 15.41
CA GLN A 275 14.38 15.59 16.14
C GLN A 275 14.43 14.29 15.32
N HIS A 276 13.41 13.99 14.52
CA HIS A 276 13.37 12.77 13.70
C HIS A 276 14.42 12.79 12.57
N ARG A 277 14.77 13.97 12.04
CA ARG A 277 15.86 14.12 11.08
C ARG A 277 17.21 13.82 11.75
N LEU A 278 17.41 14.34 12.97
CA LEU A 278 18.61 14.07 13.75
C LEU A 278 18.73 12.59 14.11
N TRP A 279 17.64 11.92 14.47
CA TRP A 279 17.60 10.48 14.68
C TRP A 279 17.94 9.69 13.40
N ALA A 280 17.40 10.06 12.24
CA ALA A 280 17.80 9.44 10.97
C ALA A 280 19.31 9.56 10.73
N GLY A 281 19.90 10.73 11.00
CA GLY A 281 21.35 10.94 10.94
C GLY A 281 22.13 10.04 11.91
N ALA A 282 21.70 9.93 13.17
CA ALA A 282 22.35 9.06 14.16
C ALA A 282 22.27 7.58 13.75
N HIS A 283 21.12 7.12 13.25
CA HIS A 283 20.96 5.76 12.73
C HIS A 283 21.88 5.51 11.53
N ARG A 284 22.05 6.46 10.60
CA ARG A 284 23.02 6.31 9.49
C ARG A 284 24.43 6.15 10.02
N GLY A 285 24.83 7.00 10.97
CA GLY A 285 26.14 6.91 11.60
C GLY A 285 26.40 5.56 12.24
N ARG A 286 25.41 5.02 12.96
CA ARG A 286 25.48 3.68 13.56
C ARG A 286 25.61 2.58 12.50
N VAL A 287 24.76 2.59 11.48
CA VAL A 287 24.81 1.58 10.40
C VAL A 287 26.14 1.64 9.63
N CYS A 288 26.70 2.84 9.40
CA CYS A 288 28.05 2.97 8.84
C CYS A 288 29.11 2.29 9.71
N ALA A 289 29.03 2.44 11.04
CA ALA A 289 29.97 1.81 11.96
C ALA A 289 29.84 0.28 11.94
N GLU A 290 28.61 -0.24 11.98
CA GLU A 290 28.29 -1.67 11.88
C GLU A 290 28.78 -2.27 10.56
N ALA A 291 28.71 -1.51 9.46
CA ALA A 291 29.20 -1.89 8.14
C ALA A 291 30.72 -1.71 7.95
N GLY A 292 31.46 -1.24 8.97
CA GLY A 292 32.91 -1.06 8.93
C GLY A 292 33.41 0.28 8.36
N ASP A 293 32.52 1.20 7.97
CA ASP A 293 32.88 2.57 7.56
C ASP A 293 32.98 3.50 8.79
N ALA A 294 34.03 3.29 9.58
CA ALA A 294 34.29 4.09 10.78
C ALA A 294 34.48 5.59 10.47
N ALA A 295 35.05 5.91 9.30
CA ALA A 295 35.26 7.29 8.88
C ALA A 295 33.93 7.98 8.55
N GLY A 296 33.05 7.33 7.81
CA GLY A 296 31.69 7.81 7.53
C GLY A 296 30.85 7.94 8.79
N ALA A 297 30.89 6.94 9.66
CA ALA A 297 30.22 6.96 10.95
C ALA A 297 30.63 8.19 11.78
N LYS A 298 31.95 8.39 11.96
CA LYS A 298 32.48 9.52 12.73
C LYS A 298 32.04 10.87 12.15
N ARG A 299 32.06 11.04 10.82
CA ARG A 299 31.61 12.29 10.17
C ARG A 299 30.14 12.57 10.47
N LEU A 300 29.26 11.60 10.21
CA LEU A 300 27.81 11.75 10.40
C LEU A 300 27.44 11.99 11.86
N LEU A 301 28.00 11.19 12.78
CA LEU A 301 27.71 11.31 14.21
C LEU A 301 28.25 12.62 14.79
N THR A 302 29.38 13.14 14.30
CA THR A 302 29.92 14.45 14.75
C THR A 302 28.99 15.60 14.36
N GLU A 303 28.42 15.56 13.15
CA GLU A 303 27.43 16.56 12.71
C GLU A 303 26.17 16.49 13.59
N VAL A 304 25.62 15.28 13.76
CA VAL A 304 24.40 15.06 14.54
C VAL A 304 24.61 15.48 16.00
N TYR A 305 25.72 15.09 16.63
CA TYR A 305 26.07 15.48 17.99
C TYR A 305 26.16 17.00 18.15
N SER A 306 26.83 17.67 17.20
CA SER A 306 26.98 19.13 17.23
C SER A 306 25.62 19.84 17.15
N ARG A 307 24.70 19.33 16.32
CA ARG A 307 23.33 19.86 16.20
C ARG A 307 22.49 19.55 17.44
N GLN A 308 22.46 18.30 17.90
CA GLN A 308 21.73 17.89 19.11
C GLN A 308 22.18 18.68 20.33
N ARG A 309 23.49 18.86 20.53
CA ARG A 309 24.04 19.68 21.61
C ARG A 309 23.55 21.12 21.57
N ARG A 310 23.48 21.74 20.38
CA ARG A 310 23.00 23.12 20.20
C ARG A 310 21.50 23.26 20.46
N VAL A 311 20.70 22.28 20.03
CA VAL A 311 19.23 22.37 20.01
C VAL A 311 18.59 21.79 21.27
N LEU A 312 19.12 20.66 21.76
CA LEU A 312 18.58 19.89 22.89
C LEU A 312 19.40 20.06 24.19
N GLY A 313 20.67 20.45 24.07
CA GLY A 313 21.62 20.57 25.18
C GLY A 313 22.48 19.32 25.39
N GLU A 314 23.55 19.47 26.18
CA GLU A 314 24.55 18.40 26.43
C GLU A 314 23.98 17.21 27.22
N GLY A 315 23.12 17.47 28.21
CA GLY A 315 22.54 16.44 29.07
C GLY A 315 21.31 15.73 28.49
N HIS A 316 20.88 16.05 27.27
CA HIS A 316 19.72 15.42 26.66
C HIS A 316 20.02 13.95 26.30
N PRO A 317 19.10 13.00 26.52
CA PRO A 317 19.32 11.58 26.24
C PRO A 317 19.80 11.29 24.81
N ASP A 318 19.26 11.99 23.81
CA ASP A 318 19.70 11.86 22.41
C ASP A 318 21.15 12.32 22.19
N THR A 319 21.55 13.43 22.82
CA THR A 319 22.92 13.98 22.73
C THR A 319 23.92 13.01 23.36
N LEU A 320 23.59 12.49 24.54
CA LEU A 320 24.40 11.48 25.25
C LEU A 320 24.51 10.18 24.45
N SER A 321 23.41 9.71 23.86
CA SER A 321 23.41 8.50 23.03
C SER A 321 24.34 8.64 21.82
N THR A 322 24.30 9.78 21.13
CA THR A 322 25.23 10.05 20.02
C THR A 322 26.68 10.20 20.50
N ALA A 323 26.90 10.77 21.69
CA ALA A 323 28.25 10.85 22.28
C ALA A 323 28.85 9.47 22.57
N VAL A 324 28.05 8.52 23.07
CA VAL A 324 28.48 7.13 23.29
C VAL A 324 28.89 6.45 21.98
N LEU A 325 28.17 6.73 20.88
CA LEU A 325 28.52 6.21 19.55
C LEU A 325 29.80 6.84 18.97
N LEU A 326 30.19 8.04 19.43
CA LEU A 326 31.44 8.71 19.05
C LEU A 326 32.63 8.33 19.94
N ALA A 327 32.38 7.79 21.13
CA ALA A 327 33.42 7.42 22.07
C ALA A 327 34.31 6.31 21.48
N PRO A 328 35.64 6.36 21.70
CA PRO A 328 36.51 5.25 21.35
C PRO A 328 36.10 3.98 22.12
N PRO A 329 36.39 2.77 21.58
CA PRO A 329 35.96 1.50 22.18
C PRO A 329 36.35 1.36 23.66
N ASP A 330 37.49 1.94 24.06
CA ASP A 330 38.03 1.87 25.42
C ASP A 330 37.25 2.74 26.45
N GLN A 331 36.28 3.54 25.99
CA GLN A 331 35.47 4.45 26.81
C GLN A 331 33.97 4.13 26.78
N GLN A 332 33.56 3.03 26.13
CA GLN A 332 32.17 2.59 26.15
C GLN A 332 31.90 1.79 27.45
N PRO A 333 30.80 2.08 28.18
CA PRO A 333 30.44 1.29 29.35
C PRO A 333 30.20 -0.16 28.93
N SER A 334 30.82 -1.11 29.64
CA SER A 334 30.64 -2.54 29.40
C SER A 334 29.15 -2.90 29.44
N GLN A 335 28.66 -3.55 28.37
CA GLN A 335 27.30 -4.08 28.29
C GLN A 335 27.07 -5.21 29.30
#